data_AF-A0A533Z0I6-F1
#
_entry.id   AF-A0A533Z0I6-F1
#
_cell.length_a   1.000
_cell.length_b   1.000
_cell.length_c   1.000
_cell.angle_alpha   90.00
_cell.angle_beta   90.00
_cell.angle_gamma   90.00
#
_symmetry.space_group_name_H-M   'P 1'
#
loop_
_entity.id
_entity.type
_entity.pdbx_description
1 polymer ?
#
loop_
_entity_poly.entity_id
_entity_poly.type
_entity_poly.pdbx_seq_one_letter_code
_entity_poly.pdbx_strand_id
1 'polypeptide(L)'
;MSEDFRITFFFGPDDAPGRSGILICVFNVKKRSWKGGVQVTVEVAQRQLDEAAERGQLGELVEMIRAKVEPEVFADYEQRAKDLFTQQVCRLKLDLAIARGVNQENQTIGVGAFTQELNDEVQTQRDGIRHAILAELDV
;
A
#
# COMPACT_ATOMS: atom_id res chain seq x y z
N MET A 1 -10.01 -14.30 4.16
CA MET A 1 -9.15 -15.25 4.91
C MET A 1 -7.91 -14.52 5.39
N SER A 2 -8.02 -13.80 6.51
CA SER A 2 -6.93 -13.04 7.15
C SER A 2 -7.10 -12.97 8.69
N GLU A 3 -8.09 -13.68 9.24
CA GLU A 3 -8.51 -13.55 10.66
C GLU A 3 -7.43 -13.99 11.67
N ASP A 4 -6.40 -14.70 11.21
CA ASP A 4 -5.30 -15.17 12.03
C ASP A 4 -4.17 -14.15 12.23
N PHE A 5 -4.11 -13.10 11.41
CA PHE A 5 -3.04 -12.10 11.42
C PHE A 5 -3.55 -10.74 11.87
N ARG A 6 -2.89 -10.18 12.88
CA ARG A 6 -2.98 -8.74 13.20
C ARG A 6 -1.90 -8.02 12.44
N ILE A 7 -2.31 -7.07 11.61
CA ILE A 7 -1.43 -6.27 10.75
C ILE A 7 -1.60 -4.82 11.16
N THR A 8 -0.50 -4.15 11.49
CA THR A 8 -0.50 -2.70 11.70
C THR A 8 0.54 -2.06 10.80
N PHE A 9 0.16 -0.95 10.20
CA PHE A 9 1.10 -0.11 9.46
C PHE A 9 2.14 0.44 10.45
N PHE A 10 3.42 0.34 10.09
CA PHE A 10 4.51 0.86 10.91
C PHE A 10 5.08 2.14 10.30
N PHE A 11 5.44 2.11 9.02
CA PHE A 11 6.19 3.19 8.39
C PHE A 11 6.10 3.16 6.85
N GLY A 12 6.19 4.34 6.22
CA GLY A 12 6.28 4.54 4.77
C GLY A 12 5.11 5.37 4.17
N PRO A 13 5.02 5.45 2.84
CA PRO A 13 6.05 5.01 1.90
C PRO A 13 7.32 5.86 2.06
N ASP A 14 8.49 5.25 1.84
CA ASP A 14 9.77 5.97 1.80
C ASP A 14 10.71 5.33 0.76
N ASP A 15 11.73 6.03 0.33
CA ASP A 15 12.74 5.51 -0.59
C ASP A 15 13.51 4.34 0.04
N ALA A 16 13.66 3.26 -0.72
CA ALA A 16 14.51 2.16 -0.33
C ALA A 16 15.98 2.63 -0.28
N PRO A 17 16.71 2.42 0.84
CA PRO A 17 18.09 2.89 0.96
C PRO A 17 19.00 2.38 -0.16
N GLY A 18 19.63 3.31 -0.88
CA GLY A 18 20.57 3.00 -1.97
C GLY A 18 19.92 2.42 -3.24
N ARG A 19 18.59 2.43 -3.36
CA ARG A 19 17.85 1.86 -4.50
C ARG A 19 16.81 2.84 -5.02
N SER A 20 17.23 3.64 -6.01
CA SER A 20 16.37 4.62 -6.67
C SER A 20 15.16 3.96 -7.35
N GLY A 21 13.99 4.61 -7.24
CA GLY A 21 12.75 4.17 -7.88
C GLY A 21 12.08 2.98 -7.20
N ILE A 22 12.44 2.68 -5.96
CA ILE A 22 11.82 1.63 -5.14
C ILE A 22 11.36 2.27 -3.84
N LEU A 23 10.06 2.18 -3.57
CA LEU A 23 9.47 2.61 -2.32
C LEU A 23 9.26 1.41 -1.40
N ILE A 24 9.34 1.67 -0.09
CA ILE A 24 9.13 0.70 0.97
C ILE A 24 7.99 1.11 1.89
N CYS A 25 7.17 0.13 2.26
CA CYS A 25 6.26 0.21 3.39
C CYS A 25 6.62 -0.88 4.39
N VAL A 26 6.58 -0.59 5.69
CA VAL A 26 6.86 -1.57 6.75
C VAL A 26 5.58 -1.81 7.54
N PHE A 27 5.28 -3.08 7.80
CA PHE A 27 4.14 -3.50 8.60
C PHE A 27 4.61 -4.36 9.77
N ASN A 28 3.98 -4.18 10.94
CA ASN A 28 4.06 -5.18 11.99
C ASN A 28 3.01 -6.25 11.72
N VAL A 29 3.47 -7.50 11.62
CA VAL A 29 2.63 -8.66 11.34
C VAL A 29 2.73 -9.62 12.51
N LYS A 30 1.59 -9.99 13.09
CA LYS A 30 1.53 -10.94 14.20
C LYS A 30 0.43 -11.97 13.96
N LYS A 31 0.84 -13.23 13.75
CA LYS A 31 -0.09 -14.36 13.80
C LYS A 31 -0.48 -14.66 15.25
N ARG A 32 -1.72 -15.09 15.50
CA ARG A 32 -2.19 -15.47 16.85
C ARG A 32 -1.31 -16.52 17.53
N SER A 33 -0.75 -17.46 16.76
CA SER A 33 0.11 -18.55 17.26
C SER A 33 1.57 -18.14 17.50
N TRP A 34 1.97 -16.91 17.13
CA TRP A 34 3.36 -16.47 17.26
C TRP A 34 3.65 -15.87 18.63
N LYS A 35 4.84 -16.17 19.15
CA LYS A 35 5.34 -15.59 20.41
C LYS A 35 5.49 -14.06 20.31
N GLY A 36 5.81 -13.55 19.13
CA GLY A 36 6.02 -12.12 18.86
C GLY A 36 5.52 -11.72 17.48
N GLY A 37 5.35 -10.40 17.27
CA GLY A 37 5.18 -9.84 15.93
C GLY A 37 6.51 -9.73 15.22
N VAL A 38 6.47 -9.62 13.90
CA VAL A 38 7.63 -9.42 13.03
C VAL A 38 7.40 -8.20 12.16
N GLN A 39 8.49 -7.60 11.68
CA GLN A 39 8.43 -6.52 10.71
C GLN A 39 8.56 -7.10 9.30
N VAL A 40 7.59 -6.79 8.46
CA VAL A 40 7.62 -7.16 7.04
C VAL A 40 7.77 -5.89 6.22
N THR A 41 8.89 -5.77 5.52
CA THR A 41 9.13 -4.70 4.55
C THR A 41 8.54 -5.12 3.21
N VAL A 42 7.76 -4.24 2.61
CA VAL A 42 7.17 -4.44 1.29
C VAL A 42 7.82 -3.46 0.34
N GLU A 43 8.47 -3.97 -0.70
CA GLU A 43 9.05 -3.16 -1.77
C GLU A 43 8.11 -3.07 -2.96
N VAL A 44 7.96 -1.86 -3.51
CA VAL A 44 7.24 -1.60 -4.76
C VAL A 44 8.09 -0.69 -5.63
N ALA A 45 8.30 -1.07 -6.89
CA ALA A 45 8.98 -0.18 -7.84
C ALA A 45 8.03 0.89 -8.35
N GLN A 46 8.57 2.06 -8.74
CA GLN A 46 7.79 3.16 -9.31
C GLN A 46 6.91 2.70 -10.48
N ARG A 47 7.46 1.87 -11.39
CA ARG A 47 6.69 1.29 -12.50
C ARG A 47 5.46 0.49 -12.04
N GLN A 48 5.58 -0.28 -10.94
CA GLN A 48 4.44 -1.03 -10.39
C GLN A 48 3.39 -0.08 -9.81
N LEU A 49 3.81 1.04 -9.24
CA LEU A 49 2.90 2.07 -8.73
C LEU A 49 2.20 2.83 -9.84
N ASP A 50 2.90 3.14 -10.93
CA ASP A 50 2.31 3.80 -12.10
C ASP A 50 1.22 2.88 -12.71
N GLU A 51 1.53 1.59 -12.91
CA GLU A 51 0.56 0.59 -13.38
C GLU A 51 -0.63 0.40 -12.42
N ALA A 52 -0.35 0.38 -11.12
CA ALA A 52 -1.39 0.32 -10.10
C ALA A 52 -2.25 1.59 -10.11
N ALA A 53 -1.67 2.78 -10.28
CA ALA A 53 -2.37 4.06 -10.28
C ALA A 53 -3.34 4.17 -11.47
N GLU A 54 -2.96 3.66 -12.64
CA GLU A 54 -3.84 3.54 -13.80
C GLU A 54 -5.02 2.61 -13.50
N ARG A 55 -4.76 1.41 -12.98
CA ARG A 55 -5.79 0.39 -12.67
C ARG A 55 -6.71 0.79 -11.51
N GLY A 56 -6.13 1.43 -10.50
CA GLY A 56 -6.80 1.97 -9.32
C GLY A 56 -7.53 3.29 -9.58
N GLN A 57 -7.39 3.86 -10.79
CA GLN A 57 -7.95 5.16 -11.18
C GLN A 57 -7.58 6.28 -10.19
N LEU A 58 -6.31 6.33 -9.77
CA LEU A 58 -5.82 7.33 -8.83
C LEU A 58 -6.01 8.76 -9.37
N GLY A 59 -5.79 8.98 -10.67
CA GLY A 59 -6.02 10.28 -11.30
C GLY A 59 -7.44 10.79 -11.12
N GLU A 60 -8.44 9.92 -11.33
CA GLU A 60 -9.85 10.27 -11.11
C GLU A 60 -10.15 10.55 -9.63
N LEU A 61 -9.49 9.84 -8.71
CA LEU A 61 -9.62 10.11 -7.27
C LEU A 61 -9.04 11.48 -6.91
N VAL A 62 -7.87 11.83 -7.44
CA VAL A 62 -7.22 13.12 -7.22
C VAL A 62 -8.07 14.27 -7.74
N GLU A 63 -8.70 14.14 -8.91
CA GLU A 63 -9.61 15.16 -9.42
C GLU A 63 -10.89 15.29 -8.58
N MET A 64 -11.40 14.19 -8.02
CA MET A 64 -12.50 14.26 -7.05
C MET A 64 -12.09 15.00 -5.77
N ILE A 65 -10.88 14.78 -5.26
CA ILE A 65 -10.35 15.48 -4.10
C ILE A 65 -10.19 16.97 -4.42
N ARG A 66 -9.64 17.32 -5.61
CA ARG A 66 -9.51 18.69 -6.10
C ARG A 66 -10.83 19.46 -6.05
N ALA A 67 -11.93 18.81 -6.41
CA ALA A 67 -13.26 19.42 -6.41
C ALA A 67 -13.85 19.66 -5.01
N LYS A 68 -13.27 19.06 -3.96
CA LYS A 68 -13.77 19.09 -2.58
C LYS A 68 -12.95 19.96 -1.62
N VAL A 69 -11.71 20.29 -1.97
CA VAL A 69 -10.78 21.02 -1.11
C VAL A 69 -10.44 22.39 -1.69
N GLU A 70 -10.04 23.31 -0.81
CA GLU A 70 -9.59 24.63 -1.24
C GLU A 70 -8.30 24.53 -2.09
N PRO A 71 -8.14 25.35 -3.14
CA PRO A 71 -6.98 25.28 -4.03
C PRO A 71 -5.62 25.40 -3.32
N GLU A 72 -5.56 26.17 -2.23
CA GLU A 72 -4.32 26.45 -1.48
C GLU A 72 -3.78 25.22 -0.76
N VAL A 73 -4.66 24.29 -0.36
CA VAL A 73 -4.28 23.07 0.37
C VAL A 73 -4.22 21.84 -0.54
N PHE A 74 -4.67 21.96 -1.79
CA PHE A 74 -4.79 20.82 -2.70
C PHE A 74 -3.47 20.05 -2.88
N ALA A 75 -2.32 20.74 -2.96
CA ALA A 75 -1.02 20.09 -3.15
C ALA A 75 -0.70 19.10 -2.02
N ASP A 76 -1.04 19.45 -0.77
CA ASP A 76 -0.81 18.59 0.39
C ASP A 76 -1.74 17.38 0.36
N TYR A 77 -3.00 17.57 -0.04
CA TYR A 77 -3.98 16.49 -0.22
C TYR A 77 -3.58 15.56 -1.36
N GLU A 78 -3.09 16.09 -2.47
CA GLU A 78 -2.63 15.31 -3.61
C GLU A 78 -1.43 14.42 -3.21
N GLN A 79 -0.45 15.00 -2.53
CA GLN A 79 0.70 14.23 -2.04
C GLN A 79 0.25 13.15 -1.05
N ARG A 80 -0.62 13.52 -0.10
CA ARG A 80 -1.12 12.57 0.89
C ARG A 80 -1.95 11.45 0.24
N ALA A 81 -2.74 11.74 -0.79
CA ALA A 81 -3.48 10.73 -1.55
C ALA A 81 -2.54 9.74 -2.25
N LYS A 82 -1.43 10.22 -2.83
CA LYS A 82 -0.40 9.36 -3.45
C LYS A 82 0.29 8.47 -2.41
N ASP A 83 0.60 9.02 -1.23
CA ASP A 83 1.20 8.24 -0.14
C ASP A 83 0.25 7.15 0.35
N LEU A 84 -1.01 7.52 0.62
CA LEU A 84 -2.05 6.57 1.05
C LEU A 84 -2.29 5.50 -0.02
N PHE A 85 -2.34 5.87 -1.30
CA PHE A 85 -2.45 4.91 -2.39
C PHE A 85 -1.29 3.90 -2.38
N THR A 86 -0.06 4.38 -2.22
CA THR A 86 1.13 3.52 -2.12
C THR A 86 1.03 2.58 -0.91
N GLN A 87 0.55 3.06 0.24
CA GLN A 87 0.32 2.22 1.43
C GLN A 87 -0.73 1.13 1.16
N GLN A 88 -1.81 1.45 0.44
CA GLN A 88 -2.82 0.46 0.04
C GLN A 88 -2.23 -0.59 -0.90
N VAL A 89 -1.45 -0.20 -1.91
CA VAL A 89 -0.75 -1.14 -2.81
C VAL A 89 0.21 -2.05 -2.03
N CYS A 90 1.02 -1.46 -1.15
CA CYS A 90 1.89 -2.22 -0.25
C CYS A 90 1.11 -3.22 0.62
N ARG A 91 -0.06 -2.81 1.13
CA ARG A 91 -0.92 -3.66 1.96
C ARG A 91 -1.47 -4.84 1.17
N LEU A 92 -1.97 -4.62 -0.04
CA LEU A 92 -2.44 -5.71 -0.91
C LEU A 92 -1.32 -6.71 -1.23
N LYS A 93 -0.11 -6.21 -1.51
CA LYS A 93 1.06 -7.07 -1.73
C LYS A 93 1.42 -7.90 -0.49
N LEU A 94 1.30 -7.33 0.71
CA LEU A 94 1.47 -8.06 1.96
C LEU A 94 0.39 -9.13 2.15
N ASP A 95 -0.87 -8.81 1.86
CA ASP A 95 -1.97 -9.78 1.99
C ASP A 95 -1.77 -10.98 1.03
N LEU A 96 -1.28 -10.74 -0.20
CA LEU A 96 -0.86 -11.80 -1.12
C LEU A 96 0.27 -12.66 -0.55
N ALA A 97 1.28 -12.05 0.08
CA ALA A 97 2.36 -12.79 0.73
C ALA A 97 1.87 -13.63 1.93
N ILE A 98 0.98 -13.07 2.74
CA ILE A 98 0.36 -13.78 3.88
C ILE A 98 -0.42 -15.00 3.39
N ALA A 99 -1.16 -14.87 2.29
CA ALA A 99 -1.88 -15.99 1.67
C ALA A 99 -0.94 -17.11 1.18
N ARG A 100 0.31 -16.80 0.83
CA ARG A 100 1.35 -17.78 0.47
C ARG A 100 2.20 -18.27 1.65
N GLY A 101 1.96 -17.72 2.84
CA GLY A 101 2.70 -18.03 4.05
C GLY A 101 3.87 -17.08 4.28
N VAL A 102 3.84 -16.41 5.43
CA VAL A 102 4.94 -15.60 5.95
C VAL A 102 5.60 -16.29 7.14
N ASN A 103 6.93 -16.16 7.25
CA ASN A 103 7.69 -16.72 8.38
C ASN A 103 7.59 -15.85 9.63
N GLN A 104 7.79 -16.43 10.82
CA GLN A 104 7.94 -15.69 12.07
C GLN A 104 9.37 -15.11 12.20
N GLU A 105 9.79 -14.34 11.20
CA GLU A 105 11.02 -13.55 11.21
C GLU A 105 10.84 -12.26 10.41
N ASN A 106 11.70 -11.27 10.64
CA ASN A 106 11.70 -10.05 9.84
C ASN A 106 12.09 -10.40 8.40
N GLN A 107 11.32 -9.93 7.43
CA GLN A 107 11.51 -10.31 6.04
C GLN A 107 11.12 -9.18 5.08
N THR A 108 11.60 -9.29 3.85
CA THR A 108 11.28 -8.36 2.77
C THR A 108 10.53 -9.06 1.65
N ILE A 109 9.37 -8.52 1.28
CA ILE A 109 8.66 -8.89 0.07
C ILE A 109 9.20 -8.01 -1.06
N GLY A 110 10.09 -8.57 -1.86
CA GLY A 110 10.80 -7.85 -2.91
C GLY A 110 9.92 -7.39 -4.08
N VAL A 111 10.43 -6.43 -4.86
CA VAL A 111 9.77 -5.85 -6.04
C VAL A 111 9.18 -6.92 -6.98
N GLY A 112 9.95 -7.96 -7.31
CA GLY A 112 9.54 -9.00 -8.26
C GLY A 112 8.42 -9.94 -7.79
N ALA A 113 8.11 -9.96 -6.49
CA ALA A 113 7.05 -10.81 -5.96
C ALA A 113 5.66 -10.31 -6.38
N PHE A 114 4.77 -11.24 -6.76
CA PHE A 114 3.33 -10.99 -6.98
C PHE A 114 3.01 -9.89 -8.00
N THR A 115 3.84 -9.70 -9.04
CA THR A 115 3.65 -8.56 -9.96
C THR A 115 2.29 -8.60 -10.66
N GLN A 116 1.90 -9.77 -11.19
CA GLN A 116 0.61 -9.90 -11.88
C GLN A 116 -0.55 -9.92 -10.88
N GLU A 117 -0.41 -10.69 -9.79
CA GLU A 117 -1.45 -10.79 -8.77
C GLU A 117 -1.75 -9.45 -8.09
N LEU A 118 -0.73 -8.60 -7.90
CA LEU A 118 -0.91 -7.26 -7.35
C LEU A 118 -1.72 -6.37 -8.30
N ASN A 119 -1.45 -6.44 -9.61
CA ASN A 119 -2.20 -5.69 -10.60
C ASN A 119 -3.68 -6.10 -10.64
N ASP A 120 -3.95 -7.40 -10.56
CA ASP A 120 -5.30 -7.94 -10.53
C ASP A 120 -6.03 -7.58 -9.22
N GLU A 121 -5.33 -7.59 -8.08
CA GLU A 121 -5.90 -7.24 -6.79
C GLU A 121 -6.18 -5.73 -6.68
N VAL A 122 -5.29 -4.85 -7.18
CA VAL A 122 -5.54 -3.40 -7.23
C VAL A 122 -6.79 -3.08 -8.03
N GLN A 123 -6.98 -3.75 -9.17
CA GLN A 123 -8.18 -3.60 -9.98
C GLN A 123 -9.43 -4.11 -9.25
N THR A 124 -9.33 -5.25 -8.57
CA THR A 124 -10.43 -5.86 -7.81
C THR A 124 -10.85 -5.01 -6.62
N GLN A 125 -9.88 -4.45 -5.89
CA GLN A 125 -10.09 -3.67 -4.67
C GLN A 125 -10.22 -2.17 -4.92
N ARG A 126 -10.27 -1.74 -6.18
CA ARG A 126 -10.24 -0.32 -6.58
C ARG A 126 -11.16 0.57 -5.73
N ASP A 127 -12.43 0.20 -5.62
CA ASP A 127 -13.41 1.03 -4.91
C ASP A 127 -13.14 1.05 -3.39
N GLY A 128 -12.62 -0.05 -2.84
CA GLY A 128 -12.17 -0.15 -1.45
C GLY A 128 -10.95 0.72 -1.16
N ILE A 129 -9.95 0.74 -2.06
CA ILE A 129 -8.78 1.62 -1.98
C ILE A 129 -9.23 3.08 -1.96
N ARG A 130 -10.11 3.47 -2.90
CA ARG A 130 -10.63 4.84 -2.99
C ARG A 130 -11.35 5.25 -1.71
N HIS A 131 -12.22 4.39 -1.19
CA HIS A 131 -12.95 4.65 0.04
C HIS A 131 -12.00 4.84 1.24
N ALA A 132 -10.98 3.99 1.36
CA ALA A 132 -9.98 4.10 2.42
C ALA A 132 -9.20 5.42 2.34
N ILE A 133 -8.77 5.83 1.15
CA ILE A 133 -8.04 7.11 0.96
C ILE A 133 -8.93 8.30 1.34
N LEU A 134 -10.18 8.34 0.86
CA LEU A 134 -11.10 9.44 1.17
C LEU A 134 -11.40 9.53 2.67
N ALA A 135 -11.59 8.39 3.34
CA ALA A 135 -11.82 8.34 4.78
C ALA A 135 -10.61 8.87 5.58
N GLU A 136 -9.39 8.53 5.18
CA GLU A 136 -8.17 9.03 5.83
C GLU A 136 -7.91 10.52 5.56
N LEU A 137 -8.39 11.04 4.43
CA LEU A 137 -8.31 12.46 4.08
C LEU A 137 -9.48 13.29 4.64
N ASP A 138 -10.50 12.65 5.20
CA ASP A 138 -11.74 13.29 5.67
C ASP A 138 -12.47 14.11 4.58
N VAL A 139 -12.59 13.56 3.36
CA VAL A 139 -13.22 14.22 2.18
C VAL A 139 -14.35 13.48 1.49
#